data_AF-A0A370EFL9-F1
#
_entry.id   AF-A0A370EFL9-F1
#
_cell.length_a   1.000
_cell.length_b   1.000
_cell.length_c   1.000
_cell.angle_alpha   90.00
_cell.angle_beta   90.00
_cell.angle_gamma   90.00
#
_symmetry.space_group_name_H-M   'P 1'
#
loop_
_entity.id
_entity.type
_entity.pdbx_description
1 polymer ?
#
loop_
_entity_poly.entity_id
_entity_poly.type
_entity_poly.pdbx_seq_one_letter_code
_entity_poly.pdbx_strand_id
1 'polypeptide(L)'
;MKQLILKLTLPLTLISFAGFTKWWYVLVVDAPDYVMYGFPFIYSCPAFHTSMAYQFFIMEFFADILCYFSFWFLIIYAISKKFPLRIKKAVSITLWIIAALIITPPLGLHLLLGEDVYYFKRNFDIEVLETGVAPIHSWKYMPRPYHKKYNPEGK
;
A
#
# COMPACT_ATOMS: atom_id res chain seq x y z
N MET A 1 -15.64 14.20 17.59
CA MET A 1 -14.73 13.78 16.50
C MET A 1 -13.36 13.31 16.97
N LYS A 2 -12.58 14.08 17.75
CA LYS A 2 -11.20 13.69 18.17
C LYS A 2 -11.07 12.25 18.70
N GLN A 3 -11.98 11.82 19.58
CA GLN A 3 -11.95 10.44 20.11
C GLN A 3 -12.28 9.37 19.06
N LEU A 4 -13.16 9.66 18.09
CA LEU A 4 -13.50 8.72 17.02
C LEU A 4 -12.33 8.55 16.05
N ILE A 5 -11.59 9.63 15.79
CA ILE A 5 -10.38 9.60 14.95
C ILE A 5 -9.39 8.59 15.51
N LEU A 6 -9.03 8.72 16.79
CA LEU A 6 -8.04 7.83 17.42
C LEU A 6 -8.54 6.41 17.64
N LYS A 7 -9.82 6.26 18.02
CA LYS A 7 -10.36 4.94 18.41
C LYS A 7 -10.80 4.08 17.24
N LEU A 8 -11.10 4.69 16.09
CA LEU A 8 -11.76 4.03 14.96
C LEU A 8 -11.15 4.42 13.62
N THR A 9 -11.06 5.72 13.29
CA THR A 9 -10.61 6.15 11.95
C THR A 9 -9.17 5.74 11.67
N LEU A 10 -8.24 6.02 12.58
CA LEU A 10 -6.83 5.67 12.41
C LEU A 10 -6.59 4.16 12.29
N PRO A 11 -7.07 3.29 13.21
CA PRO A 11 -6.79 1.88 13.08
C PRO A 11 -7.45 1.27 11.83
N LEU A 12 -8.65 1.73 11.43
CA LEU A 12 -9.25 1.28 10.15
C LEU A 12 -8.45 1.74 8.93
N THR A 13 -7.89 2.95 8.97
CA THR A 13 -6.99 3.45 7.92
C THR A 13 -5.78 2.53 7.79
N LEU A 14 -5.13 2.20 8.90
CA LEU A 14 -3.96 1.32 8.93
C LEU A 14 -4.26 -0.09 8.43
N ILE A 15 -5.36 -0.69 8.91
CA ILE A 15 -5.81 -2.01 8.47
C ILE A 15 -6.11 -2.01 6.96
N SER A 16 -6.76 -0.96 6.46
CA SER A 16 -7.15 -0.89 5.05
C SER A 16 -5.96 -0.62 4.15
N PHE A 17 -5.08 0.30 4.54
CA PHE A 17 -3.86 0.63 3.80
C PHE A 17 -2.95 -0.59 3.65
N ALA A 18 -2.76 -1.36 4.74
CA ALA A 18 -1.95 -2.57 4.69
C ALA A 18 -2.71 -3.76 4.06
N GLY A 19 -4.04 -3.74 4.11
CA GLY A 19 -4.91 -4.84 3.69
C GLY A 19 -5.32 -4.82 2.22
N PHE A 20 -5.56 -3.63 1.70
CA PHE A 20 -5.98 -3.37 0.35
C PHE A 20 -4.85 -2.61 -0.34
N THR A 21 -4.11 -3.30 -1.19
CA THR A 21 -3.14 -2.65 -2.06
C THR A 21 -3.35 -3.15 -3.48
N LYS A 22 -3.02 -2.28 -4.42
CA LYS A 22 -3.09 -2.59 -5.84
C LYS A 22 -1.69 -2.94 -6.31
N TRP A 23 -1.61 -3.97 -7.14
CA TRP A 23 -0.38 -4.27 -7.87
C TRP A 23 -0.49 -3.67 -9.28
N TRP A 24 0.66 -3.24 -9.77
CA TRP A 24 0.81 -2.57 -11.06
C TRP A 24 1.92 -3.30 -11.81
N TYR A 25 1.57 -3.96 -12.91
CA TYR A 25 2.55 -4.51 -13.83
C TYR A 25 2.95 -3.42 -14.82
N VAL A 26 4.23 -3.07 -14.79
CA VAL A 26 4.74 -1.90 -15.50
C VAL A 26 6.02 -2.22 -16.26
N LEU A 27 6.21 -1.53 -17.38
CA LEU A 27 7.50 -1.40 -18.04
C LEU A 27 8.15 -0.11 -17.54
N VAL A 28 9.39 -0.21 -17.09
CA VAL A 28 10.17 0.95 -16.69
C VAL A 28 10.99 1.40 -17.90
N VAL A 29 11.02 2.71 -18.17
CA VAL A 29 11.88 3.24 -19.22
C VAL A 29 13.33 2.96 -18.80
N ASP A 30 14.08 2.25 -19.66
CA ASP A 30 15.46 1.81 -19.44
C ASP A 30 15.68 0.73 -18.36
N ALA A 31 14.64 0.02 -17.92
CA ALA A 31 14.79 -1.15 -17.05
C ALA A 31 13.81 -2.29 -17.38
N PRO A 32 13.99 -3.50 -16.83
CA PRO A 32 13.08 -4.63 -17.03
C PRO A 32 11.63 -4.35 -16.58
N ASP A 33 10.75 -5.32 -16.79
CA ASP A 33 9.40 -5.31 -16.26
C ASP A 33 9.38 -5.54 -14.74
N TYR A 34 8.54 -4.77 -14.05
CA TYR A 34 8.39 -4.88 -12.60
C TYR A 34 6.92 -4.92 -12.19
N VAL A 35 6.68 -5.57 -11.04
CA VAL A 35 5.42 -5.43 -10.31
C VAL A 35 5.64 -4.42 -9.20
N MET A 36 4.92 -3.31 -9.26
CA MET A 36 4.94 -2.25 -8.26
C MET A 36 3.67 -2.27 -7.41
N TYR A 37 3.72 -1.62 -6.25
CA TYR A 37 2.67 -1.68 -5.23
C TYR A 37 2.25 -0.30 -4.75
N GLY A 38 0.95 -0.17 -4.50
CA GLY A 38 0.34 0.98 -3.84
C GLY A 38 -1.06 1.29 -4.39
N PHE A 39 -1.85 2.04 -3.64
CA PHE A 39 -3.18 2.45 -4.07
C PHE A 39 -3.65 3.70 -3.30
N PRO A 40 -4.08 4.77 -3.99
CA PRO A 40 -4.18 4.90 -5.44
C PRO A 40 -2.85 5.15 -6.17
N PHE A 41 -1.78 5.51 -5.47
CA PHE A 41 -0.47 5.83 -6.04
C PHE A 41 0.52 4.68 -5.82
N ILE A 42 1.49 4.53 -6.72
CA ILE A 42 2.57 3.56 -6.55
C ILE A 42 3.57 4.13 -5.55
N TYR A 43 3.68 3.53 -4.37
CA TYR A 43 4.61 3.97 -3.33
C TYR A 43 5.80 3.03 -3.14
N SER A 44 5.77 1.83 -3.72
CA SER A 44 6.84 0.84 -3.57
C SER A 44 7.07 0.01 -4.82
N CYS A 45 8.33 -0.33 -5.11
CA CYS A 45 8.70 -1.29 -6.14
C CYS A 45 9.96 -2.08 -5.74
N PRO A 46 10.24 -3.22 -6.36
CA PRO A 46 11.54 -3.88 -6.24
C PRO A 46 12.68 -2.97 -6.71
N ALA A 47 13.85 -3.06 -6.07
CA ALA A 47 15.04 -2.36 -6.54
C ALA A 47 15.62 -3.03 -7.80
N PHE A 48 16.10 -2.23 -8.75
CA PHE A 48 16.47 -2.71 -10.09
C PHE A 48 17.72 -3.60 -10.14
N HIS A 49 18.59 -3.54 -9.12
CA HIS A 49 19.90 -4.23 -9.13
C HIS A 49 20.23 -4.99 -7.85
N THR A 50 19.36 -4.95 -6.84
CA THR A 50 19.60 -5.60 -5.53
C THR A 50 18.47 -6.56 -5.22
N SER A 51 18.80 -7.84 -5.14
CA SER A 51 17.85 -8.89 -4.77
C SER A 51 17.28 -8.64 -3.36
N MET A 52 15.97 -8.82 -3.20
CA MET A 52 15.22 -8.59 -1.95
C MET A 52 15.12 -7.14 -1.46
N ALA A 53 15.75 -6.15 -2.10
CA ALA A 53 15.59 -4.75 -1.74
C ALA A 53 14.39 -4.09 -2.43
N TYR A 54 13.78 -3.12 -1.75
CA TYR A 54 12.69 -2.30 -2.25
C TYR A 54 13.10 -0.84 -2.37
N GLN A 55 12.45 -0.15 -3.30
CA GLN A 55 12.45 1.30 -3.37
C GLN A 55 11.11 1.80 -2.82
N PHE A 56 11.16 2.82 -1.98
CA PHE A 56 9.98 3.48 -1.43
C PHE A 56 9.91 4.93 -1.87
N PHE A 57 8.73 5.38 -2.28
CA PHE A 57 8.44 6.75 -2.70
C PHE A 57 7.62 7.45 -1.62
N ILE A 58 8.26 8.37 -0.90
CA ILE A 58 7.73 8.96 0.33
C ILE A 58 6.46 9.79 0.06
N MET A 59 6.45 10.60 -1.00
CA MET A 59 5.31 11.45 -1.34
C MET A 59 4.08 10.63 -1.70
N GLU A 60 4.24 9.61 -2.54
CA GLU A 60 3.19 8.69 -2.95
C GLU A 60 2.66 7.88 -1.77
N PHE A 61 3.55 7.43 -0.87
CA PHE A 61 3.17 6.76 0.38
C PHE A 61 2.28 7.64 1.27
N PHE A 62 2.67 8.91 1.49
CA PHE A 62 1.86 9.82 2.29
C PHE A 62 0.54 10.19 1.61
N ALA A 63 0.54 10.35 0.29
CA ALA A 63 -0.67 10.60 -0.48
C ALA A 63 -1.66 9.43 -0.33
N ASP A 64 -1.18 8.19 -0.42
CA ASP A 64 -2.00 7.00 -0.21
C ASP A 64 -2.59 6.94 1.19
N ILE A 65 -1.77 7.09 2.23
CA ILE A 65 -2.25 7.12 3.63
C ILE A 65 -3.32 8.20 3.80
N LEU A 66 -3.11 9.37 3.22
CA LEU A 66 -4.07 10.46 3.28
C LEU A 66 -5.38 10.09 2.57
N CYS A 67 -5.33 9.43 1.41
CA CYS A 67 -6.52 8.93 0.72
C CYS A 67 -7.32 7.94 1.59
N TYR A 68 -6.66 6.94 2.19
CA TYR A 68 -7.34 6.00 3.09
C TYR A 68 -7.91 6.70 4.33
N PHE A 69 -7.16 7.62 4.90
CA PHE A 69 -7.60 8.37 6.07
C PHE A 69 -8.83 9.23 5.72
N SER A 70 -8.78 9.97 4.63
CA SER A 70 -9.89 10.80 4.15
C SER A 70 -11.12 9.96 3.87
N PHE A 71 -10.98 8.80 3.23
CA PHE A 71 -12.08 7.88 2.98
C PHE A 71 -12.79 7.46 4.28
N TRP A 72 -12.04 6.91 5.24
CA TRP A 72 -12.62 6.48 6.52
C TRP A 72 -13.12 7.64 7.36
N PHE A 73 -12.42 8.76 7.34
CA PHE A 73 -12.83 9.96 8.06
C PHE A 73 -14.18 10.46 7.55
N LEU A 74 -14.38 10.54 6.23
CA LEU A 74 -15.63 10.98 5.63
C LEU A 74 -16.79 10.03 5.97
N ILE A 75 -16.58 8.72 5.86
CA ILE A 75 -17.60 7.71 6.21
C ILE A 75 -18.00 7.84 7.69
N ILE A 76 -17.01 7.81 8.58
CA ILE A 76 -17.26 7.88 10.03
C ILE A 76 -17.88 9.22 10.40
N TYR A 77 -17.42 10.32 9.79
CA TYR A 77 -18.00 11.64 10.00
C TYR A 77 -19.47 11.67 9.58
N ALA A 78 -19.79 11.20 8.38
CA ALA A 78 -21.16 11.17 7.86
C ALA A 78 -22.10 10.33 8.74
N ILE A 79 -21.64 9.15 9.20
CA ILE A 79 -22.40 8.31 10.13
C ILE A 79 -22.55 9.02 11.48
N SER A 80 -21.46 9.56 12.04
CA SER A 80 -21.46 10.23 13.34
C SER A 80 -22.37 11.46 13.39
N LYS A 81 -22.58 12.11 12.24
CA LYS A 81 -23.48 13.26 12.10
C LYS A 81 -24.95 12.87 12.31
N LYS A 82 -25.35 11.67 11.89
CA LYS A 82 -26.74 11.18 12.03
C LYS A 82 -26.92 10.28 13.26
N PHE A 83 -25.89 9.54 13.65
CA PHE A 83 -25.93 8.56 14.74
C PHE A 83 -24.76 8.78 15.69
N PRO A 84 -25.00 9.09 16.99
CA PRO A 84 -23.91 9.29 17.94
C PRO A 84 -23.17 7.97 18.22
N LEU A 85 -22.02 7.79 17.55
CA LEU A 85 -21.18 6.61 17.69
C LEU A 85 -20.45 6.61 19.05
N ARG A 86 -20.72 5.59 19.88
CA ARG A 86 -19.98 5.33 21.13
C ARG A 86 -19.17 4.05 21.00
N ILE A 87 -17.90 4.20 20.67
CA ILE A 87 -16.99 3.06 20.50
C ILE A 87 -16.54 2.54 21.88
N LYS A 88 -16.89 1.28 22.18
CA LYS A 88 -16.43 0.58 23.39
C LYS A 88 -14.91 0.44 23.34
N LYS A 89 -14.28 0.53 24.52
CA LYS A 89 -12.82 0.42 24.66
C LYS A 89 -12.28 -0.89 24.06
N ALA A 90 -12.97 -2.00 24.29
CA ALA A 90 -12.60 -3.31 23.75
C ALA A 90 -12.48 -3.31 22.22
N VAL A 91 -13.47 -2.76 21.50
CA VAL A 91 -13.45 -2.70 20.03
C VAL A 91 -12.25 -1.90 19.53
N SER A 92 -11.97 -0.75 20.15
CA SER A 92 -10.83 0.06 19.78
C SER A 92 -9.50 -0.66 19.99
N ILE A 93 -9.34 -1.34 21.14
CA ILE A 93 -8.14 -2.14 21.43
C ILE A 93 -7.99 -3.26 20.39
N THR A 94 -9.05 -3.99 20.08
CA THR A 94 -9.01 -5.07 19.08
C THR A 94 -8.57 -4.55 17.72
N LEU A 95 -9.11 -3.41 17.26
CA LEU A 95 -8.72 -2.80 15.99
C LEU A 95 -7.23 -2.40 15.98
N TRP A 96 -6.72 -1.84 17.07
CA TRP A 96 -5.31 -1.50 17.19
C TRP A 96 -4.39 -2.73 17.21
N ILE A 97 -4.80 -3.81 17.88
CA ILE A 97 -4.06 -5.08 17.88
C ILE A 97 -4.00 -5.64 16.45
N ILE A 98 -5.12 -5.64 15.72
CA ILE A 98 -5.15 -6.11 14.33
C ILE A 98 -4.25 -5.23 13.45
N ALA A 99 -4.34 -3.90 13.57
CA ALA A 99 -3.49 -2.98 12.82
C ALA A 99 -2.00 -3.24 13.08
N ALA A 100 -1.62 -3.40 14.36
CA ALA A 100 -0.26 -3.71 14.75
C ALA A 100 0.21 -5.05 14.19
N LEU A 101 -0.63 -6.09 14.26
CA LEU A 101 -0.29 -7.43 13.76
C LEU A 101 -0.06 -7.45 12.25
N ILE A 102 -0.79 -6.64 11.49
CA ILE A 102 -0.65 -6.58 10.02
C ILE A 102 0.58 -5.76 9.61
N ILE A 103 0.86 -4.64 10.29
CA ILE A 103 1.92 -3.70 9.87
C ILE A 103 3.30 -4.10 10.40
N THR A 104 3.37 -4.61 11.63
CA THR A 104 4.66 -4.79 12.31
C THR A 104 5.55 -5.84 11.64
N PRO A 105 5.07 -7.03 11.21
CA PRO A 105 5.93 -8.02 10.56
C PRO A 105 6.61 -7.53 9.26
N PRO A 106 5.88 -6.96 8.27
CA PRO A 106 6.55 -6.47 7.05
C PRO A 106 7.46 -5.29 7.37
N LEU A 107 7.04 -4.32 8.20
CA LEU A 107 7.89 -3.18 8.58
C LEU A 107 9.18 -3.64 9.28
N GLY A 108 9.07 -4.59 10.20
CA GLY A 108 10.23 -5.16 10.90
C GLY A 108 11.18 -5.91 9.96
N LEU A 109 10.64 -6.64 8.97
CA LEU A 109 11.46 -7.31 7.96
C LEU A 109 12.29 -6.31 7.15
N HIS A 110 11.67 -5.23 6.69
CA HIS A 110 12.33 -4.17 5.93
C HIS A 110 13.38 -3.43 6.76
N LEU A 111 13.10 -3.12 8.02
CA LEU A 111 14.05 -2.42 8.90
C LEU A 111 15.25 -3.29 9.32
N LEU A 112 15.08 -4.60 9.45
CA LEU A 112 16.13 -5.49 9.95
C LEU A 112 16.97 -6.14 8.84
N LEU A 113 16.39 -6.36 7.66
CA LEU A 113 17.02 -7.10 6.57
C LEU A 113 17.16 -6.30 5.27
N GLY A 114 16.48 -5.17 5.15
CA GLY A 114 16.36 -4.45 3.88
C GLY A 114 17.57 -3.54 3.61
N GLU A 115 18.17 -3.69 2.43
CA GLU A 115 18.96 -2.64 1.78
C GLU A 115 18.03 -1.69 0.99
N ASP A 116 16.93 -1.29 1.64
CA ASP A 116 15.87 -0.53 0.98
C ASP A 116 16.32 0.91 0.70
N VAL A 117 15.91 1.42 -0.46
CA VAL A 117 16.25 2.77 -0.92
C VAL A 117 15.01 3.66 -0.83
N TYR A 118 15.19 4.86 -0.30
CA TYR A 118 14.10 5.81 -0.11
C TYR A 118 14.29 7.00 -1.04
N TYR A 119 13.27 7.27 -1.85
CA TYR A 119 13.21 8.45 -2.70
C TYR A 119 12.07 9.34 -2.24
N PHE A 120 12.26 10.66 -2.37
CA PHE A 120 11.21 11.60 -2.04
C PHE A 120 9.99 11.45 -2.96
N LYS A 121 10.23 11.24 -4.26
CA LYS A 121 9.23 11.01 -5.31
C LYS A 121 9.84 10.06 -6.35
N ARG A 122 9.00 9.28 -7.05
CA ARG A 122 9.47 8.45 -8.18
C ARG A 122 10.13 9.32 -9.26
N ASN A 123 11.33 8.92 -9.69
CA ASN A 123 12.22 9.70 -10.57
C ASN A 123 12.45 9.07 -11.95
N PHE A 124 11.71 8.02 -12.29
CA PHE A 124 11.77 7.33 -13.59
C PHE A 124 10.36 7.21 -14.15
N ASP A 125 10.22 7.08 -15.46
CA ASP A 125 8.93 6.90 -16.12
C ASP A 125 8.53 5.43 -16.23
N ILE A 126 7.22 5.21 -16.28
CA ILE A 126 6.62 3.87 -16.36
C ILE A 126 5.49 3.85 -17.37
N GLU A 127 5.34 2.71 -18.03
CA GLU A 127 4.15 2.36 -18.79
C GLU A 127 3.38 1.29 -18.04
N VAL A 128 2.12 1.57 -17.70
CA VAL A 128 1.26 0.63 -16.98
C VAL A 128 0.58 -0.30 -17.98
N LEU A 129 0.91 -1.58 -17.90
CA LEU A 129 0.36 -2.59 -18.81
C LEU A 129 -0.87 -3.27 -18.21
N GLU A 130 -0.77 -3.75 -16.97
CA GLU A 130 -1.85 -4.43 -16.27
C GLU A 130 -1.90 -4.00 -14.81
N THR A 131 -3.09 -4.10 -14.24
CA THR A 131 -3.26 -3.83 -12.82
C THR A 131 -4.32 -4.71 -12.21
N GLY A 132 -4.20 -4.97 -10.92
CA GLY A 132 -5.20 -5.73 -10.19
C GLY A 132 -5.11 -5.51 -8.69
N VAL A 133 -6.10 -6.04 -7.97
CA VAL A 133 -6.13 -5.96 -6.51
C VAL A 133 -5.51 -7.23 -5.95
N ALA A 134 -4.48 -7.09 -5.11
CA ALA A 134 -3.94 -8.20 -4.34
C ALA A 134 -4.49 -8.11 -2.91
N PRO A 135 -5.32 -9.06 -2.46
CA PRO A 135 -5.61 -9.17 -1.03
C PRO A 135 -4.31 -9.46 -0.26
N ILE A 136 -4.22 -8.96 0.98
CA ILE A 136 -3.15 -9.17 1.99
C ILE A 136 -2.12 -10.23 1.58
N HIS A 137 -0.90 -9.80 1.27
CA HIS A 137 0.29 -10.65 1.08
C HIS A 137 0.24 -11.69 -0.06
N SER A 138 -0.82 -11.72 -0.89
CA SER A 138 -0.94 -12.65 -2.03
C SER A 138 -0.15 -12.20 -3.28
N TRP A 139 0.42 -11.00 -3.27
CA TRP A 139 1.10 -10.40 -4.41
C TRP A 139 2.34 -11.16 -4.89
N LYS A 140 2.98 -11.96 -4.03
CA LYS A 140 4.15 -12.79 -4.39
C LYS A 140 3.79 -13.97 -5.30
N TYR A 141 2.51 -14.32 -5.43
CA TYR A 141 2.05 -15.50 -6.15
C TYR A 141 1.26 -15.17 -7.42
N MET A 142 1.14 -13.89 -7.80
CA MET A 142 0.50 -13.56 -9.05
C MET A 142 1.44 -13.88 -10.21
N PRO A 143 1.02 -14.71 -11.18
CA PRO A 143 1.83 -14.97 -12.35
C PRO A 143 2.10 -13.64 -13.05
N ARG A 144 3.38 -13.33 -13.30
CA ARG A 144 3.72 -12.17 -14.13
C ARG A 144 2.95 -12.33 -15.45
N PRO A 145 2.19 -11.32 -15.89
CA PRO A 145 1.52 -11.41 -17.17
C PRO A 145 2.57 -11.66 -18.26
N TYR A 146 2.18 -12.45 -19.25
CA TYR A 146 3.11 -13.01 -20.22
C TYR A 146 3.78 -11.88 -21.02
N HIS A 147 5.07 -11.61 -20.78
CA HIS A 147 5.79 -10.46 -21.35
C HIS A 147 5.68 -10.38 -22.89
N LYS A 148 5.71 -11.53 -23.58
CA LYS A 148 5.53 -11.63 -25.05
C LYS A 148 4.17 -11.13 -25.55
N LYS A 149 3.17 -10.99 -24.68
CA LYS A 149 1.87 -10.39 -25.03
C LYS A 149 2.01 -8.89 -25.34
N TYR A 150 2.97 -8.22 -24.69
CA TYR A 150 3.15 -6.77 -24.73
C TYR A 150 4.39 -6.34 -25.50
N ASN A 151 5.37 -7.22 -25.63
CA ASN A 151 6.53 -7.03 -26.50
C ASN A 151 6.77 -8.28 -27.38
N PRO A 152 5.96 -8.49 -28.44
CA PRO A 152 6.07 -9.69 -29.28
C PRO A 152 7.37 -9.75 -30.09
N GLU A 153 8.04 -8.61 -30.31
CA GLU A 153 9.30 -8.49 -31.06
C GLU A 153 10.55 -8.37 -30.17
N GLY A 154 10.38 -8.23 -28.85
CA GLY A 154 11.46 -8.19 -27.88
C GLY A 154 12.14 -9.55 -27.75
N LYS A 155 13.47 -9.57 -27.90
CA LYS A 155 14.30 -10.74 -27.61
C LYS A 155 14.35 -11.04 -26.12
#